data_AF-A0AAN8PZ25-F1
#
_entry.id   AF-A0AAN8PZ25-F1
#
_cell.length_a   1.000
_cell.length_b   1.000
_cell.length_c   1.000
_cell.angle_alpha   90.00
_cell.angle_beta   90.00
_cell.angle_gamma   90.00
#
_symmetry.space_group_name_H-M   'P 1'
#
loop_
_entity.id
_entity.type
_entity.pdbx_description
1 polymer ?
#
loop_
_entity_poly.entity_id
_entity_poly.type
_entity_poly.pdbx_seq_one_letter_code
_entity_poly.pdbx_strand_id
1 'polypeptide(L)'
;MKRVTQANVFETHFILLLLIGDTKATEKLNYITVENRKGGEDGLWKGMQQVAAGKDADVPPNIDDSLSSSDVIVREGANVTLMCHASGSPAPSVKWKRDDGAKININKSLSVMEWEGGVLELSRISRLDLGAYLCIASNGVPPTVSKRIKVSVDCEYQNQRFKLQG
;
A
#
# COMPACT_ATOMS: atom_id res chain seq x y z
N MET A 1 57.56 8.42 16.52
CA MET A 1 56.66 8.70 15.39
C MET A 1 56.82 7.60 14.35
N LYS A 2 55.85 6.68 14.24
CA LYS A 2 55.65 5.85 13.04
C LYS A 2 54.15 5.74 12.82
N ARG A 3 53.72 6.13 11.62
CA ARG A 3 52.33 6.31 11.20
C ARG A 3 51.58 4.98 11.18
N VAL A 4 50.32 5.03 11.58
CA VAL A 4 49.34 3.98 11.33
C VAL A 4 48.92 4.07 9.87
N THR A 5 49.08 2.98 9.11
CA THR A 5 48.38 2.77 7.83
C THR A 5 47.42 1.62 8.03
N GLN A 6 46.20 1.96 8.45
CA GLN A 6 45.07 1.05 8.46
C GLN A 6 44.40 1.16 7.09
N ALA A 7 44.93 0.42 6.12
CA ALA A 7 44.34 0.25 4.81
C ALA A 7 44.32 -1.25 4.50
N ASN A 8 43.20 -1.72 3.96
CA ASN A 8 43.02 -3.00 3.25
C ASN A 8 42.59 -4.24 4.05
N VAL A 9 41.57 -4.13 4.91
CA VAL A 9 40.79 -5.32 5.34
C VAL A 9 39.33 -5.26 4.88
N PHE A 10 38.83 -4.11 4.40
CA PHE A 10 37.45 -3.95 3.95
C PHE A 10 37.21 -4.34 2.47
N GLU A 11 38.25 -4.41 1.63
CA GLU A 11 38.05 -4.70 0.19
C GLU A 11 37.93 -6.20 -0.13
N THR A 12 38.46 -7.09 0.72
CA THR A 12 38.48 -8.53 0.41
C THR A 12 37.11 -9.21 0.55
N HIS A 13 36.19 -8.66 1.35
CA HIS A 13 34.84 -9.21 1.52
C HIS A 13 33.86 -8.78 0.42
N PHE A 14 34.15 -7.70 -0.32
CA PHE A 14 33.27 -7.21 -1.38
C PHE A 14 33.43 -7.97 -2.71
N ILE A 15 34.59 -8.60 -2.94
CA ILE A 15 34.88 -9.28 -4.20
C ILE A 15 34.31 -10.71 -4.24
N LEU A 16 34.00 -11.33 -3.10
CA LEU A 16 33.47 -12.71 -3.06
C LEU A 16 31.97 -12.81 -3.40
N LEU A 17 31.22 -11.71 -3.36
CA LEU A 17 29.76 -11.70 -3.61
C LEU A 17 29.37 -11.66 -5.10
N LEU A 18 30.32 -11.51 -6.04
CA LEU A 18 30.03 -11.41 -7.48
C LEU A 18 29.97 -12.75 -8.22
N LEU A 19 30.17 -13.89 -7.54
CA LEU A 19 30.16 -15.23 -8.17
C LEU A 19 28.87 -16.04 -7.96
N ILE A 20 27.85 -15.48 -7.30
CA ILE A 20 26.54 -16.12 -7.18
C ILE A 20 25.54 -15.26 -7.94
N GLY A 21 25.35 -15.58 -9.22
CA GLY A 21 24.30 -15.00 -10.03
C GLY A 21 22.94 -15.45 -9.52
N ASP A 22 22.34 -14.66 -8.63
CA ASP A 22 20.88 -14.61 -8.46
C ASP A 22 20.47 -13.27 -7.82
N THR A 23 19.65 -12.55 -8.56
CA THR A 23 19.15 -11.21 -8.27
C THR A 23 17.92 -11.26 -7.36
N LYS A 24 18.09 -11.32 -6.01
CA LYS A 24 17.09 -10.84 -5.02
C LYS A 24 17.58 -11.01 -3.56
N ALA A 25 18.60 -10.26 -3.16
CA ALA A 25 18.90 -10.11 -1.73
C ALA A 25 19.68 -8.81 -1.45
N THR A 26 19.15 -7.67 -1.88
CA THR A 26 19.54 -6.38 -1.28
C THR A 26 18.68 -6.09 -0.06
N GLU A 27 18.61 -7.03 0.90
CA GLU A 27 18.19 -6.67 2.25
C GLU A 27 19.43 -6.21 3.00
N LYS A 28 19.67 -4.89 2.96
CA LYS A 28 20.63 -4.26 3.86
C LYS A 28 20.06 -4.36 5.27
N LEU A 29 20.53 -5.33 6.05
CA LEU A 29 20.27 -5.37 7.49
C LEU A 29 20.85 -4.09 8.12
N ASN A 30 20.02 -3.36 8.86
CA ASN A 30 20.48 -2.26 9.68
C ASN A 30 21.11 -2.86 10.95
N TYR A 31 22.32 -2.45 11.30
CA TYR A 31 23.00 -2.92 12.51
C TYR A 31 23.06 -1.81 13.56
N ILE A 32 22.88 -2.16 14.82
CA ILE A 32 23.15 -1.26 15.95
C ILE A 32 24.56 -1.57 16.47
N THR A 33 25.38 -0.54 16.60
CA THR A 33 26.68 -0.65 17.28
C THR A 33 26.47 -0.46 18.77
N VAL A 34 26.73 -1.51 19.55
CA VAL A 34 26.67 -1.42 21.02
C VAL A 34 28.06 -1.03 21.54
N GLU A 35 28.16 0.12 22.21
CA GLU A 35 29.38 0.55 22.89
C GLU A 35 29.44 -0.06 24.30
N ASN A 36 30.61 -0.59 24.67
CA ASN A 36 30.81 -1.09 26.03
C ASN A 36 31.07 0.07 27.00
N ARG A 37 30.33 0.13 28.10
CA ARG A 37 30.74 0.92 29.29
C ARG A 37 31.71 0.08 30.11
N LYS A 38 32.83 0.66 30.57
CA LYS A 38 33.78 -0.02 31.48
C LYS A 38 33.02 -0.60 32.69
N GLY A 39 32.94 -1.93 32.78
CA GLY A 39 32.59 -2.65 34.01
C GLY A 39 33.82 -2.73 34.92
N GLY A 40 33.60 -2.66 36.24
CA GLY A 40 34.64 -2.42 37.25
C GLY A 40 35.74 -3.49 37.40
N GLU A 41 36.78 -3.04 38.10
CA GLU A 41 37.94 -3.68 38.77
C GLU A 41 38.84 -4.72 38.05
N ASP A 42 38.38 -5.44 37.03
CA ASP A 42 39.24 -6.37 36.25
C ASP A 42 39.57 -5.87 34.83
N GLY A 43 38.92 -4.79 34.37
CA GLY A 43 39.29 -4.05 33.16
C GLY A 43 39.18 -4.84 31.86
N LEU A 44 38.49 -5.97 31.84
CA LEU A 44 38.38 -6.83 30.66
C LEU A 44 37.36 -6.25 29.67
N TRP A 45 37.84 -5.83 28.50
CA TRP A 45 36.98 -5.40 27.39
C TRP A 45 36.23 -6.63 26.84
N LYS A 46 34.92 -6.71 27.09
CA LYS A 46 34.04 -7.50 26.22
C LYS A 46 33.99 -6.78 24.87
N GLY A 47 34.09 -7.49 23.75
CA GLY A 47 34.20 -6.88 22.42
C GLY A 47 33.00 -6.01 22.04
N MET A 48 33.13 -5.17 21.01
CA MET A 48 31.98 -4.51 20.39
C MET A 48 31.14 -5.58 19.70
N GLN A 49 29.92 -5.82 20.19
CA GLN A 49 29.00 -6.75 19.53
C GLN A 49 28.11 -5.95 18.58
N GLN A 50 28.20 -6.28 17.30
CA GLN A 50 27.25 -5.78 16.32
C GLN A 50 25.99 -6.65 16.40
N VAL A 51 24.86 -6.04 16.74
CA VAL A 51 23.56 -6.72 16.74
C VAL A 51 22.77 -6.25 15.53
N ALA A 52 22.14 -7.19 14.82
CA ALA A 52 21.21 -6.83 13.77
C ALA A 52 20.00 -6.14 14.41
N ALA A 53 19.67 -4.93 13.97
CA ALA A 53 18.34 -4.39 14.19
C ALA A 53 17.37 -5.25 13.37
N GLY A 54 16.28 -5.72 13.99
CA GLY A 54 15.25 -6.44 13.26
C GLY A 54 14.68 -5.56 12.15
N LYS A 55 14.67 -6.05 10.90
CA LYS A 55 13.80 -5.50 9.86
C LYS A 55 12.38 -5.85 10.27
N ASP A 56 11.48 -4.88 10.35
CA ASP A 56 10.05 -5.16 10.58
C ASP A 56 9.57 -6.15 9.52
N ALA A 57 8.82 -7.16 9.94
CA ALA A 57 8.35 -8.21 9.03
C ALA A 57 7.48 -7.60 7.93
N ASP A 58 7.75 -7.97 6.68
CA ASP A 58 6.93 -7.60 5.53
C ASP A 58 5.58 -8.35 5.64
N VAL A 59 4.48 -7.60 5.78
CA VAL A 59 3.11 -8.09 5.92
C VAL A 59 2.32 -7.72 4.66
N PRO A 60 1.71 -8.69 3.95
CA PRO A 60 0.90 -8.42 2.78
C PRO A 60 -0.26 -7.43 3.05
N PRO A 61 -0.77 -6.75 2.01
CA PRO A 61 -1.89 -5.85 2.16
C PRO A 61 -3.17 -6.62 2.52
N ASN A 62 -3.98 -6.07 3.41
CA ASN A 62 -5.29 -6.57 3.77
C ASN A 62 -6.31 -5.42 3.76
N ILE A 63 -7.44 -5.61 3.08
CA ILE A 63 -8.54 -4.63 3.04
C ILE A 63 -9.51 -4.94 4.20
N ASP A 64 -9.77 -3.95 5.05
CA ASP A 64 -10.74 -4.08 6.13
C ASP A 64 -12.16 -3.85 5.59
N ASP A 65 -12.94 -4.93 5.54
CA ASP A 65 -14.30 -4.88 5.02
C ASP A 65 -15.27 -4.04 5.85
N SER A 66 -15.03 -3.92 7.16
CA SER A 66 -15.88 -3.17 8.09
C SER A 66 -15.66 -1.66 7.99
N LEU A 67 -14.47 -1.25 7.58
CA LEU A 67 -14.08 0.15 7.39
C LEU A 67 -14.18 0.61 5.92
N SER A 68 -14.42 -0.32 5.00
CA SER A 68 -14.55 -0.05 3.56
C SER A 68 -16.01 -0.09 3.13
N SER A 69 -16.37 0.70 2.12
CA SER A 69 -17.73 0.72 1.58
C SER A 69 -18.16 -0.66 1.06
N SER A 70 -19.45 -0.96 1.23
CA SER A 70 -20.14 -2.06 0.55
C SER A 70 -20.81 -1.56 -0.74
N ASP A 71 -21.57 -2.43 -1.40
CA ASP A 71 -22.46 -2.05 -2.50
C ASP A 71 -23.42 -0.92 -2.08
N VAL A 72 -23.66 0.01 -3.01
CA VAL A 72 -24.49 1.21 -2.77
C VAL A 72 -25.48 1.45 -3.89
N ILE A 73 -26.64 2.00 -3.51
CA ILE A 73 -27.65 2.54 -4.43
C ILE A 73 -27.74 4.05 -4.18
N VAL A 74 -27.52 4.85 -5.21
CA VAL A 74 -27.42 6.31 -5.10
C VAL A 74 -28.39 6.95 -6.08
N ARG A 75 -29.07 8.01 -5.66
CA ARG A 75 -29.98 8.75 -6.55
C ARG A 75 -29.19 9.45 -7.65
N GLU A 76 -29.74 9.43 -8.87
CA GLU A 76 -29.18 10.18 -9.99
C GLU A 76 -29.03 11.68 -9.65
N GLY A 77 -27.87 12.25 -9.96
CA GLY A 77 -27.51 13.63 -9.66
C GLY A 77 -26.97 13.87 -8.25
N ALA A 78 -27.01 12.87 -7.35
CA ALA A 78 -26.39 12.96 -6.03
C ALA A 78 -24.87 12.68 -6.07
N ASN A 79 -24.20 12.89 -4.95
CA ASN A 79 -22.79 12.55 -4.79
C ASN A 79 -22.66 11.19 -4.08
N VAL A 80 -21.57 10.48 -4.35
CA VAL A 80 -21.21 9.24 -3.66
C VAL A 80 -19.75 9.28 -3.22
N THR A 81 -19.49 8.79 -2.02
CA THR A 81 -18.15 8.61 -1.48
C THR A 81 -17.93 7.12 -1.23
N LEU A 82 -16.91 6.55 -1.85
CA LEU A 82 -16.47 5.19 -1.63
C LEU A 82 -15.18 5.19 -0.82
N MET A 83 -15.14 4.37 0.23
CA MET A 83 -13.99 4.23 1.12
C MET A 83 -13.39 2.83 1.00
N CYS A 84 -12.06 2.76 1.02
CA CYS A 84 -11.31 1.51 1.05
C CYS A 84 -10.14 1.68 2.01
N HIS A 85 -10.22 0.95 3.12
CA HIS A 85 -9.21 0.96 4.16
C HIS A 85 -8.34 -0.29 4.01
N ALA A 86 -7.02 -0.08 3.85
CA ALA A 86 -6.06 -1.17 3.73
C ALA A 86 -4.96 -1.03 4.78
N SER A 87 -4.55 -2.18 5.31
CA SER A 87 -3.48 -2.34 6.29
C SER A 87 -2.39 -3.26 5.72
N GLY A 88 -1.17 -3.16 6.21
CA GLY A 88 -0.02 -3.93 5.74
C GLY A 88 1.30 -3.29 6.17
N SER A 89 2.39 -4.02 6.03
CA SER A 89 3.75 -3.54 6.30
C SER A 89 4.67 -3.89 5.13
N PRO A 90 5.22 -2.91 4.39
CA PRO A 90 5.01 -1.47 4.50
C PRO A 90 3.54 -1.05 4.30
N ALA A 91 3.20 0.19 4.68
CA ALA A 91 1.84 0.72 4.52
C ALA A 91 1.40 0.65 3.04
N PRO A 92 0.22 0.08 2.73
CA PRO A 92 -0.21 -0.11 1.35
C PRO A 92 -0.71 1.18 0.71
N SER A 93 -0.38 1.31 -0.57
CA SER A 93 -1.04 2.25 -1.48
C SER A 93 -2.40 1.69 -1.91
N VAL A 94 -3.39 2.55 -2.09
CA VAL A 94 -4.74 2.18 -2.56
C VAL A 94 -5.05 2.92 -3.85
N LYS A 95 -5.59 2.21 -4.83
CA LYS A 95 -6.06 2.77 -6.11
C LYS A 95 -7.45 2.28 -6.44
N TRP A 96 -8.20 3.10 -7.17
CA TRP A 96 -9.51 2.75 -7.69
C TRP A 96 -9.48 2.64 -9.21
N LYS A 97 -10.18 1.64 -9.74
CA LYS A 97 -10.48 1.52 -11.17
C LYS A 97 -11.91 1.00 -11.37
N ARG A 98 -12.46 1.17 -12.57
CA ARG A 98 -13.68 0.44 -12.93
C ARG A 98 -13.35 -0.98 -13.36
N ASP A 99 -14.19 -1.92 -12.97
CA ASP A 99 -14.08 -3.34 -13.32
C ASP A 99 -14.26 -3.58 -14.84
N ASP A 100 -15.06 -2.73 -15.49
CA ASP A 100 -15.30 -2.75 -16.94
C ASP A 100 -14.17 -2.09 -17.77
N GLY A 101 -13.14 -1.54 -17.11
CA GLY A 101 -12.05 -0.84 -17.77
C GLY A 101 -12.39 0.56 -18.31
N ALA A 102 -13.60 1.07 -18.06
CA ALA A 102 -13.95 2.44 -18.43
C ALA A 102 -13.31 3.48 -17.49
N LYS A 103 -13.33 4.75 -17.91
CA LYS A 103 -12.87 5.85 -17.06
C LYS A 103 -13.83 6.07 -15.89
N ILE A 104 -13.28 6.39 -14.73
CA ILE A 104 -14.01 6.91 -13.58
C ILE A 104 -14.32 8.39 -13.85
N ASN A 105 -15.60 8.76 -13.91
CA ASN A 105 -16.02 10.16 -13.98
C ASN A 105 -16.11 10.73 -12.55
N ILE A 106 -15.07 11.44 -12.12
CA ILE A 106 -15.03 12.08 -10.79
C ILE A 106 -16.08 13.20 -10.72
N ASN A 107 -16.20 13.97 -11.80
CA ASN A 107 -17.20 15.00 -11.99
C ASN A 107 -17.38 15.26 -13.50
N LYS A 108 -18.16 16.29 -13.86
CA LYS A 108 -18.44 16.66 -15.26
C LYS A 108 -17.21 17.03 -16.10
N SER A 109 -16.09 17.39 -15.46
CA SER A 109 -14.89 17.91 -16.12
C SER A 109 -13.68 17.00 -16.01
N LEU A 110 -13.70 16.02 -15.09
CA LEU A 110 -12.58 15.13 -14.81
C LEU A 110 -13.01 13.66 -14.90
N SER A 111 -12.36 12.95 -15.83
CA SER A 111 -12.45 11.50 -15.95
C SER A 111 -11.05 10.90 -15.98
N VAL A 112 -10.80 9.84 -15.19
CA VAL A 112 -9.48 9.20 -15.06
C VAL A 112 -9.58 7.69 -15.24
N MET A 113 -8.50 7.03 -15.67
CA MET A 113 -8.47 5.55 -15.72
C MET A 113 -8.32 4.95 -14.33
N GLU A 114 -7.53 5.60 -13.47
CA GLU A 114 -7.27 5.20 -12.10
C GLU A 114 -7.33 6.42 -11.18
N TRP A 115 -7.75 6.21 -9.93
CA TRP A 115 -7.76 7.25 -8.89
C TRP A 115 -6.96 6.77 -7.67
N GLU A 116 -6.00 7.56 -7.23
CA GLU A 116 -5.13 7.26 -6.08
C GLU A 116 -5.80 7.66 -4.76
N GLY A 117 -5.62 6.84 -3.73
CA GLY A 117 -6.09 7.10 -2.37
C GLY A 117 -7.22 6.19 -1.92
N GLY A 118 -7.40 6.12 -0.59
CA GLY A 118 -8.44 5.29 0.04
C GLY A 118 -9.86 5.83 -0.09
N VAL A 119 -10.05 7.05 -0.61
CA VAL A 119 -11.36 7.70 -0.75
C VAL A 119 -11.57 8.12 -2.20
N LEU A 120 -12.69 7.69 -2.78
CA LEU A 120 -13.14 8.07 -4.11
C LEU A 120 -14.47 8.80 -4.02
N GLU A 121 -14.49 10.08 -4.40
CA GLU A 121 -15.69 10.92 -4.40
C GLU A 121 -16.16 11.15 -5.84
N LEU A 122 -17.38 10.73 -6.15
CA LEU A 122 -18.02 10.98 -7.45
C LEU A 122 -19.14 12.01 -7.27
N SER A 123 -19.08 13.08 -8.04
CA SER A 123 -20.03 14.19 -7.97
C SER A 123 -21.08 14.11 -9.06
N ARG A 124 -22.35 14.31 -8.69
CA ARG A 124 -23.50 14.31 -9.61
C ARG A 124 -23.55 13.04 -10.48
N ILE A 125 -23.61 11.89 -9.81
CA ILE A 125 -23.57 10.58 -10.45
C ILE A 125 -24.71 10.40 -11.46
N SER A 126 -24.40 9.80 -12.60
CA SER A 126 -25.33 9.53 -13.69
C SER A 126 -25.48 8.04 -13.93
N ARG A 127 -26.48 7.64 -14.72
CA ARG A 127 -26.64 6.23 -15.15
C ARG A 127 -25.41 5.65 -15.86
N LEU A 128 -24.54 6.49 -16.43
CA LEU A 128 -23.31 6.05 -17.10
C LEU A 128 -22.22 5.64 -16.09
N ASP A 129 -22.35 6.06 -14.85
CA ASP A 129 -21.40 5.75 -13.78
C ASP A 129 -21.77 4.44 -13.05
N LEU A 130 -22.94 3.87 -13.35
CA LEU A 130 -23.34 2.55 -12.85
C LEU A 130 -22.28 1.51 -13.21
N GLY A 131 -21.95 0.64 -12.26
CA GLY A 131 -20.99 -0.42 -12.49
C GLY A 131 -20.31 -0.88 -11.22
N ALA A 132 -19.30 -1.72 -11.38
CA ALA A 132 -18.44 -2.14 -10.29
C ALA A 132 -17.13 -1.38 -10.30
N TYR A 133 -16.73 -0.95 -9.12
CA TYR A 133 -15.48 -0.28 -8.84
C TYR A 133 -14.60 -1.23 -8.02
N LEU A 134 -13.32 -1.27 -8.36
CA LEU A 134 -12.33 -2.08 -7.66
C LEU A 134 -11.41 -1.12 -6.90
N CYS A 135 -11.34 -1.25 -5.58
CA CYS A 135 -10.21 -0.72 -4.83
C CYS A 135 -9.13 -1.78 -4.74
N ILE A 136 -7.89 -1.40 -5.03
CA ILE A 136 -6.73 -2.29 -5.14
C ILE A 136 -5.68 -1.79 -4.15
N ALA A 137 -5.24 -2.66 -3.24
CA ALA A 137 -4.24 -2.34 -2.24
C ALA A 137 -2.93 -3.09 -2.51
N SER A 138 -1.81 -2.37 -2.53
CA SER A 138 -0.48 -2.95 -2.76
C SER A 138 0.60 -2.21 -1.97
N ASN A 139 1.50 -2.97 -1.34
CA ASN A 139 2.70 -2.49 -0.67
C ASN A 139 4.00 -3.14 -1.21
N GLY A 140 3.93 -3.80 -2.38
CA GLY A 140 5.05 -4.55 -2.94
C GLY A 140 5.24 -5.97 -2.36
N VAL A 141 4.48 -6.33 -1.32
CA VAL A 141 4.43 -7.69 -0.76
C VAL A 141 3.21 -8.42 -1.35
N PRO A 142 3.39 -9.55 -2.05
CA PRO A 142 2.27 -10.32 -2.57
C PRO A 142 1.43 -10.98 -1.45
N PRO A 143 0.12 -11.21 -1.67
CA PRO A 143 -0.63 -10.83 -2.86
C PRO A 143 -1.09 -9.37 -2.82
N THR A 144 -1.20 -8.76 -4.00
CA THR A 144 -2.04 -7.56 -4.16
C THR A 144 -3.50 -7.97 -3.95
N VAL A 145 -4.22 -7.27 -3.08
CA VAL A 145 -5.63 -7.56 -2.79
C VAL A 145 -6.54 -6.50 -3.40
N SER A 146 -7.79 -6.87 -3.66
CA SER A 146 -8.79 -5.92 -4.17
C SER A 146 -10.18 -6.21 -3.62
N LYS A 147 -10.96 -5.16 -3.38
CA LYS A 147 -12.38 -5.25 -3.02
C LYS A 147 -13.23 -4.67 -4.15
N ARG A 148 -14.30 -5.39 -4.48
CA ARG A 148 -15.27 -5.01 -5.53
C ARG A 148 -16.50 -4.38 -4.89
N ILE A 149 -16.87 -3.20 -5.35
CA ILE A 149 -18.01 -2.41 -4.84
C ILE A 149 -18.92 -2.07 -6.02
N LYS A 150 -20.18 -2.51 -5.96
CA LYS A 150 -21.19 -2.20 -6.97
C LYS A 150 -21.87 -0.87 -6.64
N VAL A 151 -21.81 0.06 -7.59
CA VAL A 151 -22.57 1.32 -7.55
C VAL A 151 -23.75 1.19 -8.50
N SER A 152 -24.95 1.28 -7.93
CA SER A 152 -26.21 1.29 -8.67
C SER A 152 -26.84 2.67 -8.57
N VAL A 153 -27.51 3.11 -9.65
CA VAL A 153 -28.10 4.45 -9.71
C VAL A 153 -29.62 4.34 -9.75
N ASP A 154 -30.28 4.87 -8.72
CA ASP A 154 -31.74 5.01 -8.66
C ASP A 154 -32.17 6.27 -9.43
N CYS A 155 -33.14 6.13 -10.33
CA CYS A 155 -33.63 7.25 -11.14
C CYS A 155 -35.12 7.50 -10.90
N GLU A 156 -35.48 8.76 -10.67
CA GLU A 156 -36.85 9.14 -10.32
C GLU A 156 -37.89 8.78 -11.38
N TYR A 157 -37.52 8.79 -12.67
CA TYR A 157 -38.42 8.46 -13.76
C TYR A 157 -38.96 7.01 -13.68
N GLN A 158 -38.14 6.05 -13.24
CA GLN A 158 -38.59 4.66 -13.07
C GLN A 158 -39.51 4.53 -11.85
N ASN A 159 -39.19 5.21 -10.74
CA ASN A 159 -40.03 5.22 -9.54
C ASN A 159 -41.42 5.83 -9.78
N GLN A 160 -41.54 6.79 -10.71
CA GLN A 160 -42.83 7.34 -11.13
C GLN A 160 -43.63 6.36 -12.02
N ARG A 161 -42.96 5.62 -12.92
CA ARG A 161 -43.63 4.61 -13.75
C ARG A 161 -44.23 3.46 -12.94
N PHE A 162 -43.53 2.97 -11.90
CA PHE A 162 -44.07 1.93 -11.01
C PHE A 162 -45.26 2.40 -10.17
N LYS A 163 -45.34 3.70 -9.83
CA LYS A 163 -46.46 4.26 -9.06
C LYS A 163 -47.71 4.53 -9.89
N LEU A 164 -47.59 4.65 -11.21
CA LEU A 164 -48.71 4.89 -12.13
C LEU A 164 -49.35 3.60 -12.65
N GLN A 165 -48.88 2.43 -12.21
CA GLN A 165 -49.39 1.11 -12.57
C GLN A 165 -49.98 0.34 -11.38
N GLY A 166 -50.15 0.98 -10.23
CA GLY A 166 -50.73 0.42 -9.01
C GLY A 166 -52.07 1.01 -8.66
#